data_AF-A0A2T5K062-F1
#
_entry.id   AF-A0A2T5K062-F1
#
_cell.length_a   1.000
_cell.length_b   1.000
_cell.length_c   1.000
_cell.angle_alpha   90.00
_cell.angle_beta   90.00
_cell.angle_gamma   90.00
#
_symmetry.space_group_name_H-M   'P 1'
#
loop_
_entity.id
_entity.type
_entity.pdbx_description
1 polymer ?
#
loop_
_entity_poly.entity_id
_entity_poly.type
_entity_poly.pdbx_seq_one_letter_code
_entity_poly.pdbx_strand_id
1 'polypeptide(L)' 'MAGCFEGNINTPLELAILNQADRSTFVIDVTDRVPGLADRAAHLKEQMKNKIIRNLAYAHEHGTDSEQFSNWTWPY' A
#
# COMPACT_ATOMS: atom_id res chain seq x y z
N MET A 1 11.35 -8.02 15.63
CA MET A 1 10.20 -8.19 16.55
C MET A 1 8.98 -8.42 15.68
N ALA A 2 8.33 -9.57 15.79
CA ALA A 2 7.02 -9.74 15.18
C ALA A 2 6.04 -8.84 15.95
N GLY A 3 5.65 -7.72 15.33
CA GLY A 3 4.54 -6.93 15.84
C GLY A 3 3.29 -7.80 15.83
N CYS A 4 2.47 -7.73 16.87
CA CYS A 4 1.12 -8.27 16.80
C CYS A 4 0.41 -7.64 15.58
N PHE A 5 -0.46 -8.41 14.93
CA PHE A 5 -1.35 -7.87 13.90
C PHE A 5 -2.09 -6.65 14.48
N GLU A 6 -2.00 -5.52 13.78
CA GLU A 6 -2.73 -4.31 14.16
C GLU A 6 -4.09 -4.33 13.47
N GLY A 7 -5.17 -4.36 14.25
CA GLY A 7 -6.52 -4.41 13.71
C GLY A 7 -7.53 -3.69 14.61
N ASN A 8 -8.37 -2.88 13.97
CA ASN A 8 -9.54 -2.23 14.54
C ASN A 8 -10.70 -2.27 13.51
N ILE A 9 -11.76 -1.49 13.70
CA ILE A 9 -12.73 -1.19 12.65
C ILE A 9 -12.04 -0.31 11.60
N ASN A 10 -11.59 -0.92 10.50
CA ASN A 10 -10.86 -0.30 9.40
C ASN A 10 -11.46 -0.72 8.05
N THR A 11 -11.15 0.01 6.98
CA THR A 11 -11.39 -0.50 5.63
C THR A 11 -10.45 -1.69 5.33
N PRO A 12 -10.80 -2.60 4.41
CA PRO A 12 -9.92 -3.72 4.04
C PRO A 12 -8.51 -3.28 3.61
N LEU A 13 -8.39 -2.22 2.80
CA LEU A 13 -7.07 -1.73 2.39
C LEU A 13 -6.31 -1.05 3.53
N GLU A 14 -6.97 -0.27 4.38
CA GLU A 14 -6.31 0.34 5.55
C GLU A 14 -5.69 -0.74 6.44
N LEU A 15 -6.44 -1.80 6.75
CA LEU A 15 -5.94 -2.94 7.52
C LEU A 15 -4.72 -3.59 6.85
N ALA A 16 -4.76 -3.78 5.52
CA ALA A 16 -3.65 -4.33 4.77
C ALA A 16 -2.41 -3.43 4.81
N ILE A 17 -2.58 -2.10 4.71
CA ILE A 17 -1.50 -1.11 4.81
C ILE A 17 -0.86 -1.14 6.21
N LEU A 18 -1.67 -1.14 7.28
CA LEU A 18 -1.18 -1.19 8.66
C LEU A 18 -0.33 -2.44 8.93
N ASN A 19 -0.69 -3.54 8.28
CA ASN A 19 0.03 -4.81 8.38
C ASN A 19 1.08 -5.00 7.27
N GLN A 20 1.42 -3.96 6.51
CA GLN A 20 2.42 -3.99 5.42
C GLN A 20 2.15 -5.07 4.36
N ALA A 21 0.90 -5.47 4.20
CA ALA A 21 0.43 -6.52 3.30
C ALA A 21 -0.29 -5.98 2.07
N ASP A 22 -0.17 -4.67 1.80
CA ASP A 22 -0.75 -4.04 0.61
C ASP A 22 0.20 -4.07 -0.60
N ARG A 23 -0.39 -3.93 -1.79
CA ARG A 23 0.34 -3.99 -3.07
C ARG A 23 1.43 -2.90 -3.19
N SER A 24 1.22 -1.72 -2.62
CA SER A 24 2.18 -0.61 -2.70
C SER A 24 3.40 -0.90 -1.83
N THR A 25 3.19 -1.44 -0.63
CA THR A 25 4.28 -1.87 0.26
C THR A 25 5.11 -2.98 -0.39
N PHE A 26 4.48 -3.96 -1.03
CA PHE A 26 5.22 -5.00 -1.78
C PHE A 26 6.08 -4.43 -2.91
N VAL A 27 5.60 -3.42 -3.65
CA VAL A 27 6.42 -2.76 -4.69
C VAL A 27 7.63 -2.04 -4.07
N ILE A 28 7.45 -1.36 -2.94
CA ILE A 28 8.54 -0.70 -2.22
C ILE A 28 9.57 -1.72 -1.74
N ASP A 29 9.10 -2.82 -1.13
CA ASP A 29 9.95 -3.91 -0.64
C ASP A 29 10.80 -4.54 -1.76
N VAL A 30 10.19 -4.82 -2.92
CA VAL A 30 10.92 -5.33 -4.09
C VAL A 30 11.96 -4.32 -4.58
N THR A 31 11.58 -3.04 -4.65
CA THR A 31 12.48 -1.96 -5.09
C THR A 31 13.71 -1.86 -4.20
N ASP A 32 13.55 -1.99 -2.89
CA ASP A 32 14.64 -1.87 -1.92
C ASP A 32 15.53 -3.12 -1.84
N ARG A 33 14.97 -4.31 -2.13
CA ARG A 33 15.68 -5.58 -1.97
C ARG A 33 16.42 -6.06 -3.21
N VAL A 34 16.00 -5.65 -4.41
CA VAL A 34 16.67 -6.09 -5.64
C VAL A 34 17.89 -5.22 -5.94
N PRO A 35 19.10 -5.80 -6.08
CA PRO A 35 20.31 -5.04 -6.37
C PRO A 35 20.19 -4.20 -7.65
N GLY A 36 20.57 -2.92 -7.55
CA GLY A 36 20.56 -1.97 -8.66
C GLY A 36 19.19 -1.37 -9.01
N LEU A 37 18.12 -1.73 -8.28
CA LEU A 37 16.77 -1.19 -8.51
C LEU A 37 16.46 0.06 -7.68
N ALA A 38 17.00 0.16 -6.46
CA ALA A 38 16.71 1.26 -5.53
C ALA A 38 16.90 2.66 -6.15
N ASP A 39 18.05 2.91 -6.78
CA ASP A 39 18.34 4.21 -7.41
C ASP A 39 17.52 4.46 -8.67
N ARG A 40 17.30 3.40 -9.47
CA ARG A 40 16.58 3.49 -10.76
C ARG A 40 15.08 3.70 -10.59
N ALA A 41 14.53 3.19 -9.49
CA ALA A 41 13.10 3.22 -9.19
C ALA A 41 12.76 4.17 -8.03
N ALA A 42 13.64 5.13 -7.70
CA ALA A 42 13.41 6.11 -6.64
C ALA A 42 12.06 6.85 -6.79
N HIS A 43 11.74 7.30 -8.01
CA HIS A 43 10.47 7.95 -8.30
C HIS A 43 9.26 7.01 -8.17
N LEU A 44 9.40 5.72 -8.51
CA LEU A 44 8.35 4.74 -8.32
C LEU A 44 8.08 4.51 -6.82
N LYS A 45 9.15 4.40 -6.02
CA LYS A 45 9.05 4.28 -4.56
C LYS A 45 8.29 5.46 -3.95
N GLU A 46 8.60 6.68 -4.37
CA GLU A 46 7.85 7.87 -3.91
C GLU A 46 6.38 7.84 -4.34
N GLN A 47 6.09 7.42 -5.57
CA GLN A 47 4.71 7.27 -6.02
C GLN A 47 3.93 6.25 -5.18
N MET A 48 4.54 5.14 -4.79
CA MET A 48 3.91 4.13 -3.94
C MET A 48 3.67 4.65 -2.52
N LYS A 49 4.63 5.39 -1.94
CA LYS A 49 4.44 6.07 -0.64
C LYS A 49 3.28 7.07 -0.69
N ASN A 50 3.23 7.87 -1.74
CA ASN A 50 2.13 8.82 -1.95
C ASN A 50 0.79 8.11 -2.16
N LYS A 51 0.78 6.92 -2.77
CA LYS A 51 -0.43 6.10 -2.91
C LYS A 51 -0.94 5.58 -1.57
N ILE A 52 -0.05 5.11 -0.70
CA ILE A 52 -0.39 4.72 0.69
C ILE A 52 -1.04 5.90 1.42
N ILE A 53 -0.41 7.08 1.40
CA ILE A 53 -0.93 8.29 2.07
C ILE A 53 -2.33 8.65 1.55
N ARG A 54 -2.53 8.67 0.23
CA ARG A 54 -3.84 8.98 -0.36
C ARG A 54 -4.92 7.97 0.01
N ASN A 55 -4.59 6.68 0.02
CA ASN A 55 -5.56 5.64 0.36
C ASN A 55 -5.96 5.70 1.84
N LEU A 56 -5.01 5.94 2.75
CA LEU A 56 -5.32 6.14 4.17
C LEU A 56 -6.18 7.38 4.38
N ALA A 57 -5.83 8.50 3.75
CA ALA A 57 -6.64 9.72 3.82
C ALA A 57 -8.07 9.49 3.32
N TYR A 58 -8.22 8.78 2.20
CA TYR A 58 -9.53 8.45 1.63
C TYR A 58 -10.35 7.55 2.56
N ALA A 59 -9.73 6.53 3.16
CA ALA A 59 -10.39 5.65 4.12
C ALA A 59 -10.89 6.43 5.35
N HIS A 60 -10.08 7.36 5.87
CA HIS A 60 -10.46 8.20 7.02
C HIS A 60 -11.52 9.24 6.68
N GLU A 61 -11.51 9.80 5.47
CA GLU A 61 -12.47 10.81 5.03
C GLU A 61 -13.84 10.19 4.66
N HIS A 62 -13.83 9.03 3.99
CA HIS A 62 -15.04 8.47 3.39
C HIS A 62 -15.51 7.15 4.02
N GLY A 63 -14.72 6.54 4.90
CA GLY A 63 -15.06 5.26 5.54
C GLY A 63 -15.11 4.07 4.58
N THR A 64 -14.54 4.20 3.37
CA THR A 64 -14.51 3.15 2.35
C THR A 64 -13.20 3.21 1.57
N ASP A 65 -12.87 2.13 0.87
CA ASP A 65 -11.74 2.11 -0.06
C ASP A 65 -12.10 2.79 -1.38
N SER A 66 -11.13 3.47 -2.00
CA SER A 66 -11.35 4.14 -3.28
C SER A 66 -11.80 3.17 -4.38
N GLU A 67 -12.67 3.63 -5.27
CA GLU A 67 -13.16 2.83 -6.41
C GLU A 67 -12.02 2.28 -7.28
N GLN A 68 -10.93 3.04 -7.44
CA GLN A 68 -9.75 2.59 -8.17
C GLN A 68 -9.16 1.30 -7.57
N PHE A 69 -9.18 1.16 -6.24
CA PHE A 69 -8.69 -0.04 -5.57
C PHE A 69 -9.72 -1.16 -5.64
N SER A 70 -10.98 -0.85 -5.28
CA SER A 70 -12.06 -1.82 -5.16
C SER A 70 -12.46 -2.45 -6.49
N ASN A 71 -12.36 -1.71 -7.59
CA ASN A 71 -12.72 -2.18 -8.93
C ASN A 71 -11.54 -2.78 -9.71
N TRP A 72 -10.35 -2.91 -9.10
CA TRP A 72 -9.22 -3.54 -9.76
C TRP A 72 -9.48 -5.04 -9.96
N THR A 73 -9.25 -5.52 -11.18
CA THR A 73 -9.31 -6.94 -11.52
C THR A 73 -8.02 -7.39 -12.18
N TRP A 74 -7.74 -8.69 -12.10
CA TRP A 74 -6.69 -9.31 -12.90
C TRP A 74 -7.17 -9.41 -14.37
N PRO A 75 -6.41 -8.89 -15.36
CA PRO A 75 -6.93 -8.68 -16.72
C PRO A 75 -6.75 -9.88 -17.68
N TYR A 76 -6.36 -11.05 -17.18
CA TYR A 76 -6.12 -12.27 -17.97
C TYR A 76 -6.95 -13.43 -17.43
#